data_AF-A0AAV5IH59-F1
#
_entry.id   AF-A0AAV5IH59-F1
#
_cell.length_a   1.000
_cell.length_b   1.000
_cell.length_c   1.000
_cell.angle_alpha   90.00
_cell.angle_beta   90.00
_cell.angle_gamma   90.00
#
_symmetry.space_group_name_H-M   'P 1'
#
loop_
_entity.id
_entity.type
_entity.pdbx_description
1 polymer ?
#
loop_
_entity_poly.entity_id
_entity_poly.type
_entity_poly.pdbx_seq_one_letter_code
_entity_poly.pdbx_strand_id
1 'polypeptide(L)'
;MQGFIERETTLIGSLTVREYLYYSTLLQLPGFFCQRKSVVEEALHAMSLGDYANKLIGGQCYMKGLSNGERRRVSIARELVTRPHILFIDEPLYHLDSVSALLMMVTLKKLASTGCTLIFTIYQSSTEVFGLFDRICLLSNGNTLFFGETLACLQHFSNAGFPCPIMQSPSDHFLRAINTDFDRIISMCKNWQDDHGDFSPMNMDTAVAIRTLEATYKSSADAAAVETMILRLIEKEGPLLKGKGKAGNATRIAVLTWRSLLIMSREWKYYWLRLILYILLTLCIGTVFSGLGHSLSSVVTSVAAVFVFVSFTSLLSIAGVGALMKEIKCLGENICNLIISLHIGKLYIFPLNALPYEVIFGVYMLASIMKHWILSQSNS
;
A
#
# COMPACT_ATOMS: atom_id res chain seq x y z
N MET A 1 16.02 12.78 4.71
CA MET A 1 14.73 12.30 4.19
C MET A 1 14.48 10.94 4.83
N GLN A 2 13.31 10.76 5.43
CA GLN A 2 12.88 9.50 6.04
C GLN A 2 11.86 8.81 5.13
N GLY A 3 11.89 7.48 5.09
CA GLY A 3 10.85 6.67 4.44
C GLY A 3 10.03 5.95 5.50
N PHE A 4 8.73 5.74 5.24
CA PHE A 4 7.85 4.97 6.11
C PHE A 4 7.06 3.97 5.27
N ILE A 5 7.03 2.72 5.72
CA ILE A 5 6.34 1.62 5.04
C ILE A 5 5.32 1.04 6.01
N GLU A 6 4.05 1.18 5.65
CA GLU A 6 2.93 0.57 6.37
C GLU A 6 2.95 -0.96 6.27
N ARG A 7 2.30 -1.63 7.21
CA ARG A 7 2.15 -3.10 7.22
C ARG A 7 1.46 -3.62 5.97
N GLU A 8 0.33 -3.05 5.61
CA GLU A 8 -0.42 -3.40 4.41
C GLU A 8 -0.20 -2.36 3.32
N THR A 9 0.42 -2.78 2.21
CA THR A 9 0.67 -1.86 1.09
C THR A 9 -0.18 -2.22 -0.11
N THR A 10 -0.92 -1.24 -0.61
CA THR A 10 -1.73 -1.41 -1.82
C THR A 10 -0.89 -1.10 -3.05
N LEU A 11 -0.60 -2.13 -3.84
CA LEU A 11 0.16 -2.01 -5.08
C LEU A 11 -0.77 -2.11 -6.28
N ILE A 12 -0.45 -1.39 -7.35
CA ILE A 12 -1.19 -1.42 -8.61
C ILE A 12 -0.82 -2.69 -9.37
N GLY A 13 -1.74 -3.66 -9.40
CA GLY A 13 -1.50 -4.97 -9.98
C GLY A 13 -1.21 -4.98 -11.49
N SER A 14 -1.76 -4.00 -12.22
CA SER A 14 -1.73 -3.90 -13.68
C SER A 14 -0.41 -3.32 -14.23
N LEU A 15 0.50 -2.90 -13.35
CA LEU A 15 1.83 -2.40 -13.68
C LEU A 15 2.89 -3.47 -13.46
N THR A 16 3.96 -3.40 -14.24
CA THR A 16 5.19 -4.16 -13.95
C THR A 16 5.94 -3.51 -12.78
N VAL A 17 6.82 -4.26 -12.12
CA VAL A 17 7.63 -3.74 -11.01
C VAL A 17 8.44 -2.50 -11.43
N ARG A 18 9.14 -2.59 -12.56
CA ARG A 18 9.95 -1.49 -13.10
C ARG A 18 9.10 -0.25 -13.40
N GLU A 19 7.95 -0.42 -14.04
CA GLU A 19 7.03 0.69 -14.32
C GLU A 19 6.52 1.34 -13.02
N TYR A 20 6.11 0.52 -12.05
CA TYR A 20 5.61 0.99 -10.77
C TYR A 20 6.66 1.85 -10.03
N LEU A 21 7.89 1.36 -9.93
CA LEU A 21 9.00 2.10 -9.31
C LEU A 21 9.36 3.36 -10.10
N TYR A 22 9.31 3.29 -11.43
CA TYR A 22 9.56 4.45 -12.29
C TYR A 22 8.52 5.55 -12.08
N TYR A 23 7.23 5.20 -12.02
CA TYR A 23 6.17 6.17 -11.71
C TYR A 23 6.35 6.75 -10.29
N SER A 24 6.71 5.94 -9.30
CA SER A 24 7.01 6.45 -7.95
C SER A 24 8.14 7.48 -7.98
N THR A 25 9.21 7.17 -8.72
CA THR A 25 10.36 8.06 -8.93
C THR A 25 9.96 9.39 -9.54
N LEU A 26 9.11 9.37 -10.58
CA LEU A 26 8.62 10.57 -11.24
C LEU A 26 7.80 11.49 -10.31
N LEU A 27 7.07 10.91 -9.35
CA LEU A 27 6.24 11.65 -8.41
C LEU A 27 7.02 12.20 -7.21
N GLN A 28 8.02 11.45 -6.75
CA GLN A 28 8.79 11.73 -5.54
C GLN A 28 10.05 12.58 -5.82
N LEU A 29 10.70 12.44 -6.98
CA LEU A 29 11.99 13.11 -7.27
C LEU A 29 11.93 14.10 -8.45
N PRO A 30 12.39 15.36 -8.27
CA PRO A 30 12.67 16.29 -9.36
C PRO A 30 13.96 15.89 -10.06
N GLY A 31 14.05 16.09 -11.38
CA GLY A 31 15.28 15.83 -12.14
C GLY A 31 15.05 15.28 -13.54
N PHE A 32 16.16 14.99 -14.22
CA PHE A 32 16.18 14.48 -15.60
C PHE A 32 15.86 12.97 -15.67
N PHE A 33 15.35 12.53 -16.83
CA PHE A 33 14.95 11.14 -17.08
C PHE A 33 16.06 10.11 -16.85
N CYS A 34 17.29 10.39 -17.28
CA CYS A 34 18.42 9.45 -17.17
C CYS A 34 18.78 9.15 -15.71
N GLN A 35 18.81 10.19 -14.86
CA GLN A 35 19.08 10.03 -13.43
C GLN A 35 18.00 9.16 -12.78
N ARG A 36 16.72 9.40 -13.11
CA ARG A 36 15.59 8.63 -12.56
C ARG A 36 15.66 7.14 -12.89
N LYS A 37 16.04 6.77 -14.13
CA LYS A 37 16.17 5.37 -14.52
C LYS A 37 17.26 4.65 -13.71
N SER A 38 18.41 5.31 -13.49
CA SER A 38 19.49 4.73 -12.68
C SER A 38 19.06 4.48 -11.23
N VAL A 39 18.26 5.37 -10.64
CA VAL A 39 17.73 5.21 -9.27
C VAL A 39 16.82 3.99 -9.17
N VAL A 40 15.97 3.77 -10.18
CA VAL A 40 15.06 2.62 -10.22
C VAL A 40 15.84 1.31 -10.29
N GLU A 41 16.87 1.23 -11.14
CA GLU A 41 17.70 0.02 -11.26
C GLU A 41 18.50 -0.24 -9.98
N GLU A 42 18.99 0.80 -9.29
CA GLU A 42 19.63 0.66 -7.98
C GLU A 42 18.67 0.12 -6.92
N ALA A 43 17.43 0.63 -6.86
CA ALA A 43 16.41 0.13 -5.93
C ALA A 43 16.00 -1.32 -6.24
N LEU A 44 15.89 -1.68 -7.52
CA LEU A 44 15.63 -3.06 -7.95
C LEU A 44 16.76 -4.00 -7.51
N HIS A 45 18.01 -3.59 -7.68
CA HIS A 45 19.17 -4.38 -7.28
C HIS A 45 19.30 -4.48 -5.75
N ALA A 46 19.05 -3.39 -5.02
CA ALA A 46 19.10 -3.37 -3.55
C ALA A 46 18.11 -4.36 -2.92
N MET A 47 16.94 -4.56 -3.55
CA MET A 47 15.89 -5.48 -3.09
C MET A 47 15.89 -6.84 -3.81
N SER A 48 16.94 -7.17 -4.57
CA SER A 48 17.04 -8.43 -5.34
C SER A 48 15.78 -8.71 -6.19
N LEU A 49 15.29 -7.68 -6.88
CA LEU A 49 14.09 -7.73 -7.73
C LEU A 49 14.41 -7.74 -9.23
N GLY A 50 15.68 -7.93 -9.61
CA GLY A 50 16.13 -7.89 -11.01
C GLY A 50 15.34 -8.84 -11.93
N ASP A 51 15.19 -10.11 -11.52
CA ASP A 51 14.51 -11.14 -12.31
C ASP A 51 13.00 -10.87 -12.48
N TYR A 52 12.42 -10.11 -11.55
CA TYR A 52 11.00 -9.79 -11.50
C TYR A 52 10.67 -8.40 -12.05
N ALA A 53 11.67 -7.65 -12.52
CA ALA A 53 11.51 -6.24 -12.90
C ALA A 53 10.42 -6.02 -13.96
N ASN A 54 10.29 -6.93 -14.93
CA ASN A 54 9.30 -6.83 -16.01
C ASN A 54 8.02 -7.66 -15.75
N LYS A 55 7.87 -8.27 -14.58
CA LYS A 55 6.69 -9.07 -14.21
C LYS A 55 5.58 -8.17 -13.67
N LEU A 56 4.33 -8.49 -14.00
CA LEU A 56 3.15 -7.81 -13.46
C LEU A 56 2.97 -8.09 -11.96
N ILE A 57 2.65 -7.05 -11.19
CA ILE A 57 2.51 -7.15 -9.73
C ILE A 57 1.32 -8.03 -9.32
N GLY A 58 0.15 -7.79 -9.92
CA GLY A 58 -1.11 -8.44 -9.56
C GLY A 58 -1.41 -9.71 -10.35
N GLY A 59 -0.64 -9.99 -11.40
CA GLY A 59 -0.97 -11.02 -12.38
C GLY A 59 -2.16 -10.61 -13.28
N GLN A 60 -2.46 -11.43 -14.28
CA GLN A 60 -3.58 -11.18 -15.20
C GLN A 60 -4.20 -12.51 -15.62
N CYS A 61 -5.50 -12.69 -15.38
CA CYS A 61 -6.34 -13.85 -15.75
C CYS A 61 -5.80 -15.22 -15.31
N TYR A 62 -4.72 -15.67 -15.96
CA TYR A 62 -4.11 -17.00 -15.86
C TYR A 62 -2.62 -16.92 -15.48
N MET A 63 -2.01 -15.74 -15.49
CA MET A 63 -0.61 -15.54 -15.12
C MET A 63 -0.50 -15.15 -13.64
N LYS A 64 0.23 -15.97 -12.87
CA LYS A 64 0.50 -15.72 -11.46
C LYS A 64 1.34 -14.44 -11.31
N GLY A 65 0.84 -13.51 -10.50
CA GLY A 65 1.54 -12.29 -10.13
C GLY A 65 2.75 -12.56 -9.24
N LEU A 66 3.18 -11.52 -8.53
CA LEU A 66 4.26 -11.62 -7.55
C LEU A 66 3.80 -12.36 -6.29
N SER A 67 4.73 -13.07 -5.65
CA SER A 67 4.53 -13.64 -4.31
C SER A 67 4.38 -12.53 -3.26
N ASN A 68 3.84 -12.85 -2.08
CA ASN A 68 3.69 -11.86 -1.01
C ASN A 68 5.04 -11.25 -0.59
N GLY A 69 6.09 -12.07 -0.52
CA GLY A 69 7.47 -11.61 -0.26
C GLY A 69 8.02 -10.69 -1.33
N GLU A 70 7.83 -11.03 -2.60
CA GLU A 70 8.20 -10.15 -3.72
C GLU A 70 7.45 -8.82 -3.65
N ARG A 71 6.13 -8.84 -3.43
CA ARG A 71 5.31 -7.62 -3.27
C ARG A 71 5.79 -6.75 -2.12
N ARG A 72 6.17 -7.37 -0.99
CA ARG A 72 6.73 -6.66 0.16
C ARG A 72 8.05 -5.97 -0.19
N ARG A 73 8.94 -6.67 -0.91
CA ARG A 73 10.20 -6.08 -1.40
C ARG A 73 9.95 -4.91 -2.37
N VAL A 74 8.92 -4.99 -3.22
CA VAL A 74 8.54 -3.88 -4.12
C VAL A 74 8.09 -2.65 -3.33
N SER A 75 7.34 -2.84 -2.24
CA SER A 75 6.93 -1.74 -1.36
C SER A 75 8.12 -1.05 -0.69
N ILE A 76 9.10 -1.84 -0.22
CA ILE A 76 10.34 -1.28 0.34
C ILE A 76 11.15 -0.57 -0.75
N ALA A 77 11.29 -1.18 -1.93
CA ALA A 77 11.99 -0.59 -3.08
C ALA A 77 11.37 0.76 -3.50
N ARG A 78 10.05 0.91 -3.41
CA ARG A 78 9.34 2.16 -3.70
C ARG A 78 9.85 3.32 -2.84
N GLU A 79 10.02 3.09 -1.53
CA GLU A 79 10.53 4.13 -0.63
C GLU A 79 12.04 4.36 -0.81
N LEU A 80 12.80 3.31 -1.15
CA LEU A 80 14.23 3.40 -1.42
C LEU A 80 14.60 4.27 -2.62
N VAL A 81 13.70 4.46 -3.57
CA VAL A 81 13.88 5.38 -4.70
C VAL A 81 14.26 6.78 -4.20
N THR A 82 13.72 7.21 -3.05
CA THR A 82 14.04 8.53 -2.48
C THR A 82 15.44 8.61 -1.86
N ARG A 83 16.15 7.48 -1.74
CA ARG A 83 17.39 7.28 -0.99
C ARG A 83 17.28 7.85 0.43
N PRO A 84 16.38 7.30 1.27
CA PRO A 84 16.22 7.77 2.64
C PRO A 84 17.44 7.37 3.48
N HIS A 85 17.82 8.24 4.42
CA HIS A 85 18.85 7.92 5.41
C HIS A 85 18.30 7.06 6.55
N ILE A 86 17.00 7.19 6.82
CA ILE A 86 16.30 6.45 7.87
C ILE A 86 15.03 5.87 7.23
N LEU A 87 14.83 4.57 7.39
CA LEU A 87 13.67 3.85 6.87
C LEU A 87 12.93 3.17 8.00
N PHE A 88 11.66 3.53 8.17
CA PHE A 88 10.75 2.93 9.12
C PHE A 88 9.89 1.88 8.41
N ILE A 89 9.81 0.66 8.94
CA ILE A 89 9.02 -0.43 8.36
C ILE A 89 8.15 -1.05 9.44
N ASP A 90 6.82 -0.95 9.31
CA ASP A 90 5.91 -1.66 10.20
C ASP A 90 5.78 -3.12 9.76
N GLU A 91 6.29 -4.05 10.57
CA GLU A 91 6.27 -5.50 10.34
C GLU A 91 6.78 -5.94 8.94
N PRO A 92 8.11 -5.96 8.70
CA PRO A 92 8.68 -6.32 7.40
C PRO A 92 8.39 -7.78 7.00
N LEU A 93 8.15 -8.66 7.97
CA LEU A 93 7.99 -10.11 7.79
C LEU A 93 6.53 -10.57 7.75
N TYR A 94 5.60 -9.62 7.75
CA TYR A 94 4.17 -9.91 7.76
C TYR A 94 3.76 -10.76 6.56
N HIS A 95 3.08 -11.89 6.83
CA HIS A 95 2.64 -12.88 5.83
C HIS A 95 3.73 -13.46 4.93
N LEU A 96 4.96 -13.57 5.43
CA LEU A 96 6.04 -14.26 4.74
C LEU A 96 6.21 -15.68 5.30
N ASP A 97 6.51 -16.61 4.41
CA ASP A 97 7.03 -17.92 4.80
C ASP A 97 8.44 -17.76 5.40
N SER A 98 8.90 -18.76 6.16
CA SER A 98 10.17 -18.71 6.89
C SER A 98 11.38 -18.44 5.98
N VAL A 99 11.40 -19.02 4.78
CA VAL A 99 12.48 -18.83 3.80
C VAL A 99 12.45 -17.40 3.25
N SER A 100 11.28 -16.91 2.82
CA SER A 100 11.13 -15.52 2.36
C SER A 100 11.44 -14.50 3.46
N ALA A 101 11.10 -14.79 4.71
CA ALA A 101 11.39 -13.94 5.86
C ALA A 101 12.90 -13.82 6.10
N LEU A 102 13.62 -14.94 6.07
CA LEU A 102 15.08 -14.94 6.19
C LEU A 102 15.74 -14.16 5.04
N LEU A 103 15.31 -14.41 3.80
CA LEU A 103 15.81 -13.68 2.63
C LEU A 103 15.54 -12.16 2.75
N MET A 104 14.36 -11.78 3.21
CA MET A 104 14.02 -10.38 3.47
C MET A 104 14.98 -9.76 4.49
N MET A 105 15.22 -10.43 5.61
CA MET A 105 16.10 -9.92 6.66
C MET A 105 17.55 -9.81 6.23
N VAL A 106 18.08 -10.78 5.48
CA VAL A 106 19.42 -10.69 4.87
C VAL A 106 19.51 -9.51 3.91
N THR A 107 18.46 -9.27 3.12
CA THR A 107 18.39 -8.13 2.20
C THR A 107 18.39 -6.79 2.96
N LEU A 108 17.59 -6.70 4.03
CA LEU A 108 17.57 -5.52 4.91
C LEU A 108 18.91 -5.31 5.62
N LYS A 109 19.57 -6.37 6.08
CA LYS A 109 20.91 -6.28 6.68
C LYS A 109 21.94 -5.72 5.68
N LYS A 110 21.90 -6.21 4.44
CA LYS A 110 22.74 -5.70 3.36
C LYS A 110 22.45 -4.22 3.08
N LEU A 111 21.18 -3.83 3.04
CA LEU A 111 20.79 -2.43 2.89
C LEU A 111 21.32 -1.57 4.05
N ALA A 112 21.22 -2.04 5.29
CA ALA A 112 21.75 -1.31 6.44
C ALA A 112 23.26 -1.07 6.34
N SER A 113 24.00 -2.06 5.83
CA SER A 113 25.45 -1.94 5.60
C SER A 113 25.85 -0.85 4.57
N THR A 114 24.91 -0.38 3.74
CA THR A 114 25.15 0.73 2.80
C THR A 114 25.01 2.11 3.42
N GLY A 115 24.71 2.20 4.72
CA GLY A 115 24.57 3.46 5.47
C GLY A 115 23.12 3.95 5.61
N CYS A 116 22.13 3.08 5.38
CA CYS A 116 20.72 3.36 5.65
C CYS A 116 20.33 2.83 7.03
N THR A 117 19.85 3.68 7.94
CA THR A 117 19.37 3.24 9.26
C THR A 117 17.97 2.65 9.11
N LEU A 118 17.81 1.39 9.47
CA LEU A 118 16.52 0.68 9.41
C LEU A 118 15.93 0.56 10.81
N ILE A 119 14.67 0.95 10.95
CA ILE A 119 13.90 0.80 12.19
C ILE A 119 12.62 0.08 11.83
N PHE A 120 12.35 -1.05 12.49
CA PHE A 120 11.17 -1.83 12.18
C PHE A 120 10.59 -2.51 13.42
N THR A 121 9.29 -2.78 13.36
CA THR A 121 8.55 -3.56 14.37
C THR A 121 8.51 -5.02 13.93
N ILE A 122 8.65 -5.96 14.87
CA ILE A 122 8.47 -7.39 14.60
C ILE A 122 7.61 -7.98 15.72
N TYR A 123 6.57 -8.71 15.32
CA TYR A 123 5.69 -9.41 16.26
C TYR A 123 6.31 -10.70 16.78
N GLN A 124 6.78 -11.59 15.89
CA GLN A 124 7.45 -12.85 16.24
C GLN A 124 8.45 -13.17 15.14
N SER A 125 9.59 -13.75 15.51
CA SER A 125 10.63 -14.14 14.55
C SER A 125 11.25 -15.48 14.91
N SER A 126 11.75 -16.18 13.89
CA SER A 126 12.55 -17.39 14.08
C SER A 126 13.91 -17.04 14.66
N THR A 127 14.58 -18.03 15.26
CA THR A 127 15.91 -17.85 15.87
C THR A 127 16.95 -17.37 14.86
N GLU A 128 16.87 -17.82 13.60
CA GLU A 128 17.79 -17.40 12.53
C GLU A 128 17.60 -15.91 12.19
N VAL A 129 16.36 -15.44 12.14
CA VAL A 129 16.06 -14.02 11.92
C VAL A 129 16.49 -13.18 13.12
N PHE A 130 16.23 -13.67 14.33
CA PHE A 130 16.60 -12.99 15.57
C PHE A 130 18.11 -12.73 15.65
N GLY A 131 18.93 -13.68 15.21
CA GLY A 131 20.38 -13.54 15.16
C GLY A 131 20.91 -12.47 14.19
N LEU A 132 20.08 -11.92 13.31
CA LEU A 132 20.48 -10.88 12.35
C LEU A 132 20.31 -9.46 12.88
N PHE A 133 19.59 -9.26 14.00
CA PHE A 133 19.35 -7.95 14.58
C PHE A 133 20.61 -7.35 15.19
N ASP A 134 20.91 -6.09 14.86
CA ASP A 134 21.99 -5.34 15.51
C ASP A 134 21.62 -4.91 16.93
N ARG A 135 20.42 -4.36 17.08
CA ARG A 135 19.89 -3.81 18.32
C ARG A 135 18.42 -4.11 18.46
N ILE A 136 17.96 -4.26 19.69
CA ILE A 136 16.58 -4.57 20.04
C ILE A 136 16.07 -3.52 21.02
N CYS A 137 14.83 -3.08 20.82
CA CYS A 137 14.06 -2.29 21.76
C CYS A 137 12.86 -3.13 22.21
N LEU A 138 12.77 -3.43 23.51
CA LEU A 138 11.62 -4.11 24.08
C LEU A 138 10.70 -3.10 24.75
N LEU A 139 9.43 -3.12 24.34
CA LEU A 139 8.39 -2.23 24.81
C LEU A 139 7.24 -3.04 25.42
N SER A 140 6.73 -2.59 26.55
CA SER A 140 5.49 -3.12 27.15
C SER A 140 4.68 -1.98 27.75
N ASN A 141 3.40 -1.88 27.39
CA ASN A 141 2.47 -0.84 27.87
C ASN A 141 3.02 0.60 27.78
N GLY A 142 3.82 0.90 26.74
CA GLY A 142 4.44 2.21 26.53
C GLY A 142 5.77 2.43 27.26
N ASN A 143 6.18 1.51 28.13
CA ASN A 143 7.46 1.57 28.84
C ASN A 143 8.55 0.81 28.08
N THR A 144 9.77 1.34 28.13
CA THR A 144 10.97 0.66 27.60
C THR A 144 11.54 -0.27 28.64
N LEU A 145 11.56 -1.57 28.34
CA LEU A 145 12.09 -2.60 29.23
C LEU A 145 13.56 -2.90 28.95
N PHE A 146 14.01 -2.69 27.72
CA PHE A 146 15.40 -2.83 27.31
C PHE A 146 15.63 -2.13 25.98
N PHE A 147 16.77 -1.47 25.82
CA PHE A 147 17.26 -1.02 24.51
C PHE A 147 18.78 -1.20 24.44
N GLY A 148 19.25 -1.98 23.47
CA GLY A 148 20.67 -2.29 23.38
C GLY A 148 20.99 -3.33 22.32
N GLU A 149 22.19 -3.90 22.39
CA GLU A 149 22.62 -4.98 21.50
C GLU A 149 21.81 -6.26 21.77
N THR A 150 21.61 -7.06 20.73
CA THR A 150 20.81 -8.30 20.79
C THR A 150 21.35 -9.29 21.84
N LEU A 151 22.67 -9.41 21.96
CA LEU A 151 23.31 -10.31 22.94
C LEU A 151 23.19 -9.78 24.37
N ALA A 152 23.27 -8.46 24.57
CA ALA A 152 23.09 -7.83 25.88
C ALA A 152 21.64 -8.02 26.39
N CYS A 153 20.66 -8.10 25.49
CA CYS A 153 19.28 -8.40 25.86
C CYS A 153 19.14 -9.77 26.57
N LEU A 154 19.84 -10.80 26.10
CA LEU A 154 19.83 -12.12 26.74
C LEU A 154 20.43 -12.07 28.15
N GLN A 155 21.53 -11.32 28.32
CA GLN A 155 22.17 -11.13 29.62
C GLN A 155 21.27 -10.34 30.58
N HIS A 156 20.58 -9.31 30.09
CA HIS A 156 19.62 -8.51 30.85
C HIS A 156 18.51 -9.37 31.46
N PHE A 157 17.91 -10.26 30.65
CA PHE A 157 16.91 -11.21 31.14
C PHE A 157 17.47 -12.17 32.19
N SER A 158 18.70 -12.65 32.01
CA SER A 158 19.38 -13.49 33.01
C SER A 158 19.60 -12.74 34.33
N ASN A 159 20.05 -11.48 34.27
CA ASN A 159 20.30 -10.63 35.44
C ASN A 159 19.02 -10.27 36.20
N ALA A 160 17.90 -10.15 35.49
CA ALA A 160 16.59 -9.93 36.09
C ALA A 160 15.98 -11.21 36.72
N GLY A 161 16.64 -12.37 36.59
CA GLY A 161 16.18 -13.65 37.13
C GLY A 161 15.27 -14.45 36.18
N PHE A 162 15.21 -14.09 34.89
CA PHE A 162 14.36 -14.71 33.88
C PHE A 162 15.17 -15.25 32.67
N PRO A 163 16.14 -16.15 32.88
CA PRO A 163 16.96 -16.66 31.78
C PRO A 163 16.12 -17.37 30.72
N CYS A 164 16.52 -17.24 29.45
CA CYS A 164 15.83 -17.91 28.35
C CYS A 164 16.03 -19.44 28.45
N PRO A 165 14.96 -20.25 28.36
CA PRO A 165 15.06 -21.70 28.31
C PRO A 165 15.84 -22.18 27.09
N ILE A 166 16.58 -23.30 27.24
CA ILE A 166 17.48 -23.84 26.21
C ILE A 166 16.73 -24.26 24.92
N MET A 167 15.48 -24.72 25.04
CA MET A 167 14.68 -25.21 23.92
C MET A 167 13.65 -24.21 23.38
N GLN A 168 13.69 -22.94 23.83
CA GLN A 168 12.75 -21.91 23.40
C GLN A 168 13.48 -20.85 22.58
N SER A 169 12.82 -20.29 21.56
CA SER A 169 13.41 -19.17 20.83
C SER A 169 13.44 -17.93 21.72
N PRO A 170 14.55 -17.16 21.73
CA PRO A 170 14.65 -15.94 22.53
C PRO A 170 13.52 -14.95 22.28
N SER A 171 13.12 -14.81 21.00
CA SER A 171 12.00 -13.97 20.58
C SER A 171 10.69 -14.32 21.29
N ASP A 172 10.37 -15.60 21.38
CA ASP A 172 9.12 -16.10 22.00
C ASP A 172 9.17 -15.96 23.52
N HIS A 173 10.31 -16.30 24.13
CA HIS A 173 10.52 -16.11 25.57
C HIS A 173 10.34 -14.64 25.98
N PHE A 174 10.97 -13.70 25.25
CA PHE A 174 10.87 -12.28 25.55
C PHE A 174 9.44 -11.78 25.43
N LEU A 175 8.71 -12.13 24.37
CA LEU A 175 7.34 -11.67 24.17
C LEU A 175 6.38 -12.23 25.22
N ARG A 176 6.55 -13.49 25.61
CA ARG A 176 5.76 -14.10 26.68
C ARG A 176 6.03 -13.41 28.02
N ALA A 177 7.29 -13.11 28.32
CA ALA A 177 7.68 -12.48 29.58
C ALA A 177 7.26 -11.01 29.71
N ILE A 178 6.96 -10.32 28.60
CA ILE A 178 6.61 -8.88 28.61
C ILE A 178 5.12 -8.61 28.32
N ASN A 179 4.31 -9.64 28.09
CA ASN A 179 2.91 -9.50 27.69
C ASN A 179 1.95 -10.16 28.70
N THR A 180 1.20 -9.32 29.42
CA THR A 180 0.22 -9.74 30.43
C THR A 180 -1.02 -10.44 29.85
N ASP A 181 -1.28 -10.34 28.55
CA ASP A 181 -2.46 -10.96 27.93
C ASP A 181 -2.38 -12.49 27.93
N PHE A 182 -1.17 -13.07 27.93
CA PHE A 182 -1.02 -14.52 28.08
C PHE A 182 -1.57 -15.00 29.43
N ASP A 183 -1.27 -14.29 30.52
CA ASP A 183 -1.78 -14.64 31.85
C ASP A 183 -3.31 -14.56 31.91
N ARG A 184 -3.90 -13.53 31.27
CA ARG A 184 -5.35 -13.40 31.15
C ARG A 184 -5.95 -14.62 30.46
N ILE A 185 -5.42 -15.02 29.31
CA ILE A 185 -5.92 -16.17 28.55
C ILE A 185 -5.78 -17.46 29.36
N ILE A 186 -4.63 -17.69 30.01
CA ILE A 186 -4.39 -18.88 30.85
C ILE A 186 -5.39 -18.91 32.01
N SER A 187 -5.65 -17.77 32.65
CA SER A 187 -6.64 -17.67 33.74
C SER A 187 -8.06 -17.95 33.26
N MET A 188 -8.44 -17.48 32.06
CA MET A 188 -9.72 -17.83 31.46
C MET A 188 -9.80 -19.33 31.23
N CYS A 189 -8.81 -19.95 30.58
CA CYS A 189 -8.79 -21.38 30.28
C CYS A 189 -8.93 -22.25 31.53
N LYS A 190 -8.31 -21.87 32.65
CA LYS A 190 -8.47 -22.56 33.95
C LYS A 190 -9.93 -22.57 34.42
N ASN A 191 -10.63 -21.43 34.33
CA ASN A 191 -12.05 -21.36 34.69
C ASN A 191 -12.95 -22.26 33.82
N TRP A 192 -12.53 -22.64 32.60
CA TRP A 192 -13.23 -23.64 31.77
C TRP A 192 -12.86 -25.09 32.14
N GLN A 193 -11.68 -25.31 32.71
CA GLN A 193 -11.13 -26.62 33.06
C GLN A 193 -11.34 -27.02 34.52
N ASP A 194 -11.76 -26.10 35.38
CA ASP A 194 -12.11 -26.34 36.79
C ASP A 194 -13.33 -27.27 37.01
N ASP A 195 -13.88 -27.88 35.95
CA ASP A 195 -14.79 -29.04 36.08
C ASP A 195 -14.02 -30.38 36.27
N HIS A 196 -12.74 -30.47 35.86
CA HIS A 196 -11.90 -31.66 36.07
C HIS A 196 -10.40 -31.34 36.23
N GLY A 197 -9.98 -31.13 37.49
CA GLY A 197 -8.75 -31.71 38.05
C GLY A 197 -7.37 -31.20 37.56
N ASP A 198 -6.79 -30.32 38.38
CA ASP A 198 -5.38 -30.25 38.81
C ASP A 198 -4.26 -30.17 37.75
N PHE A 199 -3.86 -28.94 37.42
CA PHE A 199 -2.55 -28.62 36.88
C PHE A 199 -1.94 -27.44 37.66
N SER A 200 -0.81 -27.68 38.31
CA SER A 200 -0.06 -26.68 39.10
C SER A 200 0.58 -25.61 38.21
N PRO A 201 0.35 -24.31 38.48
CA PRO A 201 0.98 -23.26 37.69
C PRO A 201 2.29 -22.80 38.34
N MET A 202 3.41 -22.97 37.64
CA MET A 202 4.52 -22.02 37.78
C MET A 202 4.11 -20.69 37.12
N ASN A 203 3.14 -19.97 37.69
CA ASN A 203 2.77 -18.64 37.24
C ASN A 203 3.45 -17.61 38.13
N MET A 204 4.63 -17.17 37.71
CA MET A 204 5.11 -15.86 38.13
C MET A 204 4.25 -14.81 37.43
N ASP A 205 3.70 -13.86 38.18
CA ASP A 205 2.86 -12.79 37.62
C ASP A 205 3.70 -11.97 36.61
N THR A 206 3.30 -11.98 35.33
CA THR A 206 4.03 -11.27 34.26
C THR A 206 4.17 -9.78 34.59
N ALA A 207 3.25 -9.21 35.37
CA ALA A 207 3.36 -7.84 35.85
C ALA A 207 4.59 -7.62 36.75
N VAL A 208 4.96 -8.61 37.57
CA VAL A 208 6.18 -8.57 38.39
C VAL A 208 7.41 -8.66 37.50
N ALA A 209 7.40 -9.55 36.49
CA ALA A 209 8.51 -9.67 35.54
C ALA A 209 8.78 -8.36 34.80
N ILE A 210 7.73 -7.70 34.29
CA ILE A 210 7.82 -6.40 33.62
C ILE A 210 8.45 -5.35 34.54
N ARG A 211 7.99 -5.24 35.80
CA ARG A 211 8.51 -4.26 36.77
C ARG A 211 9.98 -4.52 37.10
N THR A 212 10.34 -5.79 37.32
CA THR A 212 11.73 -6.18 37.60
C THR A 212 12.62 -5.85 36.41
N LEU A 213 12.22 -6.23 35.19
CA LEU A 213 12.98 -5.92 33.96
C LEU A 213 13.16 -4.41 33.76
N GLU A 214 12.11 -3.62 33.99
CA GLU A 214 12.18 -2.15 33.90
C GLU A 214 13.15 -1.56 34.94
N ALA A 215 13.07 -2.01 36.20
CA ALA A 215 13.95 -1.54 37.27
C ALA A 215 15.42 -1.95 37.06
N THR A 216 15.65 -3.17 36.60
CA THR A 216 16.98 -3.67 36.25
C THR A 216 17.55 -2.89 35.07
N TYR A 217 16.74 -2.53 34.07
CA TYR A 217 17.24 -1.78 32.92
C TYR A 217 17.61 -0.35 33.31
N LYS A 218 16.76 0.33 34.07
CA LYS A 218 17.05 1.70 34.55
C LYS A 218 18.31 1.78 35.41
N SER A 219 18.66 0.71 36.13
CA SER A 219 19.89 0.63 36.92
C SER A 219 21.09 0.05 36.16
N SER A 220 20.90 -0.41 34.92
CA SER A 220 21.93 -1.04 34.10
C SER A 220 22.91 -0.05 33.48
N ALA A 221 24.12 -0.52 33.18
CA ALA A 221 25.11 0.25 32.44
C ALA A 221 24.65 0.57 31.00
N ASP A 222 23.83 -0.29 30.38
CA ASP A 222 23.31 -0.09 29.03
C ASP A 222 22.40 1.15 28.95
N ALA A 223 21.50 1.33 29.92
CA ALA A 223 20.64 2.50 29.98
C ALA A 223 21.46 3.79 30.15
N ALA A 224 22.47 3.78 31.02
CA ALA A 224 23.38 4.91 31.20
C ALA A 224 24.19 5.21 29.93
N ALA A 225 24.64 4.18 29.21
CA ALA A 225 25.36 4.33 27.94
C ALA A 225 24.45 4.96 26.86
N VAL A 226 23.17 4.58 26.80
CA VAL A 226 22.19 5.16 25.88
C VAL A 226 21.90 6.62 26.24
N GLU A 227 21.69 6.92 27.52
CA GLU A 227 21.43 8.28 27.99
C GLU A 227 22.60 9.22 27.70
N THR A 228 23.82 8.79 27.99
CA THR A 228 25.03 9.57 27.65
C THR A 228 25.18 9.76 26.15
N MET A 229 24.82 8.76 25.33
CA MET A 229 24.83 8.89 23.88
C MET A 229 23.77 9.90 23.39
N ILE A 230 22.57 9.90 23.97
CA ILE A 230 21.52 10.88 23.67
C ILE A 230 22.01 12.30 23.99
N LEU A 231 22.59 12.51 25.18
CA LEU A 231 23.12 13.82 25.57
C LEU A 231 24.19 14.32 24.61
N ARG A 232 25.13 13.45 24.21
CA ARG A 232 26.17 13.78 23.20
C ARG A 232 25.57 14.12 21.84
N LEU A 233 24.49 13.46 21.43
CA LEU A 233 23.83 13.72 20.15
C LEU A 233 23.05 15.04 20.15
N ILE A 234 22.45 15.40 21.29
CA ILE A 234 21.78 16.69 21.48
C ILE A 234 22.79 17.84 21.37
N GLU A 235 23.97 17.70 21.99
CA GLU A 235 25.02 18.73 21.97
C GLU A 235 25.62 18.94 20.57
N LYS A 236 25.70 17.89 19.75
CA LYS A 236 26.43 17.92 18.48
C LYS A 236 25.66 18.56 17.30
N GLU A 237 24.40 18.95 17.47
CA GLU A 237 23.47 19.43 16.41
C GLU A 237 23.73 18.79 15.02
N GLY A 238 23.08 17.66 14.75
CA GLY A 238 23.26 16.94 13.49
C GLY A 238 22.84 17.75 12.24
N PRO A 239 23.42 17.46 11.06
CA PRO A 239 23.06 18.14 9.83
C PRO A 239 21.56 17.96 9.54
N LEU A 240 20.86 19.07 9.29
CA LEU A 240 19.45 19.03 8.94
C LEU A 240 19.27 18.26 7.63
N LEU A 241 18.55 17.14 7.69
CA LEU A 241 18.28 16.29 6.53
C LEU A 241 17.32 17.01 5.56
N LYS A 242 17.84 17.94 4.74
CA LYS A 242 17.06 18.65 3.73
C LYS A 242 16.37 17.64 2.81
N GLY A 243 15.04 17.75 2.72
CA GLY A 243 14.26 16.96 1.77
C GLY A 243 14.66 17.35 0.35
N LYS A 244 14.92 16.36 -0.51
CA LYS A 244 14.89 16.61 -1.95
C LYS A 244 13.47 17.09 -2.27
N GLY A 245 13.38 18.24 -2.94
CA GLY A 245 12.09 18.88 -3.24
C GLY A 245 11.12 17.93 -3.94
N LYS A 246 9.84 18.30 -4.01
CA LYS A 246 8.80 17.50 -4.65
C LYS A 246 8.71 17.84 -6.15
N ALA A 247 8.30 16.88 -6.99
CA ALA A 247 8.02 17.16 -8.40
C ALA A 247 6.91 18.22 -8.55
N GLY A 248 6.98 19.05 -9.59
CA GLY A 248 6.02 20.13 -9.83
C GLY A 248 4.60 19.61 -10.08
N ASN A 249 3.58 20.35 -9.67
CA ASN A 249 2.18 19.91 -9.72
C ASN A 249 1.72 19.52 -11.13
N ALA A 250 2.13 20.26 -12.17
CA ALA A 250 1.80 19.93 -13.57
C ALA A 250 2.42 18.59 -14.01
N THR A 251 3.68 18.34 -13.64
CA THR A 251 4.33 17.05 -13.95
C THR A 251 3.65 15.88 -13.24
N ARG A 252 3.18 16.09 -12.01
CA ARG A 252 2.43 15.07 -11.27
C ARG A 252 1.10 14.75 -11.94
N ILE A 253 0.35 15.77 -12.34
CA ILE A 253 -0.90 15.59 -13.09
C ILE A 253 -0.63 14.79 -14.36
N ALA A 254 0.35 15.22 -15.18
CA ALA A 254 0.68 14.52 -16.43
C ALA A 254 1.08 13.05 -16.20
N VAL A 255 1.91 12.78 -15.19
CA VAL A 255 2.38 11.42 -14.86
C VAL A 255 1.22 10.56 -14.34
N LEU A 256 0.37 11.10 -13.48
CA LEU A 256 -0.80 10.37 -12.96
C LEU A 256 -1.81 10.08 -14.07
N THR A 257 -2.10 11.04 -14.94
CA THR A 257 -2.98 10.85 -16.10
C THR A 257 -2.42 9.79 -17.03
N TRP A 258 -1.12 9.85 -17.37
CA TRP A 258 -0.47 8.86 -18.22
C TRP A 258 -0.50 7.45 -17.61
N ARG A 259 -0.18 7.34 -16.32
CA ARG A 259 -0.25 6.07 -15.57
C ARG A 259 -1.68 5.51 -15.59
N SER A 260 -2.68 6.35 -15.37
CA SER A 260 -4.08 5.96 -15.37
C SER A 260 -4.49 5.45 -16.75
N LEU A 261 -4.19 6.17 -17.83
CA LEU A 261 -4.46 5.73 -19.21
C LEU A 261 -3.82 4.36 -19.52
N LEU A 262 -2.60 4.12 -19.04
CA LEU A 262 -1.93 2.84 -19.23
C LEU A 262 -2.63 1.71 -18.46
N ILE A 263 -3.05 1.94 -17.21
CA ILE A 263 -3.84 0.97 -16.43
C ILE A 263 -5.16 0.67 -17.15
N MET A 264 -5.85 1.71 -17.65
CA MET A 264 -7.09 1.57 -18.41
C MET A 264 -6.89 0.68 -19.64
N SER A 265 -5.82 0.91 -20.40
CA SER A 265 -5.52 0.12 -21.60
C SER A 265 -5.27 -1.37 -21.31
N ARG A 266 -4.71 -1.69 -20.14
CA ARG A 266 -4.39 -3.08 -19.74
C ARG A 266 -5.58 -3.81 -19.12
N GLU A 267 -6.47 -3.08 -18.44
CA GLU A 267 -7.71 -3.60 -17.86
C GLU A 267 -8.88 -3.60 -18.87
N TRP A 268 -8.60 -3.96 -20.13
CA TRP A 268 -9.54 -3.85 -21.25
C TRP A 268 -10.91 -4.49 -20.98
N LYS A 269 -10.98 -5.60 -20.22
CA LYS A 269 -12.23 -6.32 -19.91
C LYS A 269 -13.31 -5.42 -19.29
N TYR A 270 -12.92 -4.59 -18.32
CA TYR A 270 -13.87 -3.71 -17.63
C TYR A 270 -14.40 -2.63 -18.57
N TYR A 271 -13.51 -2.06 -19.39
CA TYR A 271 -13.87 -1.03 -20.37
C TYR A 271 -14.70 -1.58 -21.53
N TRP A 272 -14.39 -2.78 -22.02
CA TRP A 272 -15.15 -3.45 -23.09
C TRP A 272 -16.53 -3.89 -22.63
N LEU A 273 -16.68 -4.41 -21.42
CA LEU A 273 -17.99 -4.71 -20.85
C LEU A 273 -18.85 -3.44 -20.76
N ARG A 274 -18.25 -2.34 -20.31
CA ARG A 274 -18.93 -1.04 -20.22
C ARG A 274 -19.30 -0.48 -21.60
N LEU A 275 -18.41 -0.64 -22.59
CA LEU A 275 -18.67 -0.27 -23.99
C LEU A 275 -19.88 -1.02 -24.55
N ILE A 276 -19.92 -2.34 -24.37
CA ILE A 276 -21.03 -3.18 -24.82
C ILE A 276 -22.35 -2.75 -24.16
N LEU A 277 -22.34 -2.47 -22.85
CA LEU A 277 -23.52 -1.98 -22.13
C LEU A 277 -24.04 -0.63 -22.67
N TYR A 278 -23.15 0.31 -23.00
CA TYR A 278 -23.55 1.59 -23.61
C TYR A 278 -24.10 1.41 -25.03
N ILE A 279 -23.51 0.53 -25.84
CA ILE A 279 -24.01 0.21 -27.19
C ILE A 279 -25.40 -0.42 -27.12
N LEU A 280 -25.62 -1.37 -26.21
CA LEU A 280 -26.94 -1.98 -26.01
C LEU A 280 -27.97 -0.96 -25.55
N LEU A 281 -27.61 -0.08 -24.61
CA LEU A 281 -28.50 0.97 -24.12
C LEU A 281 -28.90 1.95 -25.24
N THR A 282 -27.93 2.43 -26.01
CA THR A 282 -28.18 3.36 -27.13
C THR A 282 -28.99 2.71 -28.23
N LEU A 283 -28.75 1.43 -28.53
CA LEU A 283 -29.57 0.65 -29.46
C LEU A 283 -31.01 0.51 -28.96
N CYS A 284 -31.22 0.13 -27.69
CA CYS A 284 -32.56 0.01 -27.10
C CYS A 284 -33.34 1.32 -27.17
N ILE A 285 -32.74 2.43 -26.72
CA ILE A 285 -33.38 3.76 -26.79
C ILE A 285 -33.64 4.12 -28.26
N GLY A 286 -32.67 3.91 -29.15
CA GLY A 286 -32.82 4.17 -30.58
C GLY A 286 -33.98 3.39 -31.23
N THR A 287 -34.17 2.12 -30.85
CA THR A 287 -35.27 1.28 -31.37
C THR A 287 -36.64 1.66 -30.79
N VAL A 288 -36.72 2.05 -29.52
CA VAL A 288 -37.99 2.44 -28.88
C VAL A 288 -38.53 3.76 -29.45
N PHE A 289 -37.64 4.68 -29.82
CA PHE A 289 -38.00 6.02 -30.31
C PHE A 289 -37.83 6.20 -31.83
N SER A 290 -37.73 5.12 -32.61
CA SER A 290 -37.47 5.18 -34.07
C SER A 290 -38.63 5.69 -34.94
N GLY A 291 -39.75 6.14 -34.34
CA GLY A 291 -41.00 6.50 -35.02
C GLY A 291 -41.52 7.90 -34.69
N LEU A 292 -40.64 8.87 -34.45
CA LEU A 292 -41.03 10.25 -34.11
C LEU A 292 -41.59 11.00 -35.33
N GLY A 293 -42.90 11.28 -35.33
CA GLY A 293 -43.55 12.14 -36.33
C GLY A 293 -43.28 13.64 -36.13
N HIS A 294 -43.83 14.52 -36.97
CA HIS A 294 -43.65 15.98 -36.87
C HIS A 294 -44.73 16.70 -36.03
N SER A 295 -45.52 15.98 -35.23
CA SER A 295 -46.64 16.57 -34.48
C SER A 295 -46.20 17.19 -33.13
N LEU A 296 -47.04 18.05 -32.53
CA LEU A 296 -46.77 18.64 -31.21
C LEU A 296 -46.59 17.58 -30.10
N SER A 297 -47.22 16.41 -30.25
CA SER A 297 -47.05 15.24 -29.37
C SER A 297 -45.65 14.61 -29.47
N SER A 298 -44.95 14.80 -30.60
CA SER A 298 -43.57 14.36 -30.84
C SER A 298 -42.55 15.11 -29.98
N VAL A 299 -42.87 16.35 -29.58
CA VAL A 299 -42.00 17.14 -28.68
C VAL A 299 -41.93 16.50 -27.30
N VAL A 300 -43.06 16.04 -26.76
CA VAL A 300 -43.13 15.38 -25.44
C VAL A 300 -42.35 14.06 -25.44
N THR A 301 -42.46 13.27 -26.50
CA THR A 301 -41.73 12.00 -26.64
C THR A 301 -40.23 12.20 -26.85
N SER A 302 -39.83 13.27 -27.54
CA SER A 302 -38.42 13.66 -27.67
C SER A 302 -37.80 14.07 -26.32
N VAL A 303 -38.53 14.86 -25.52
CA VAL A 303 -38.10 15.22 -24.16
C VAL A 303 -37.99 13.98 -23.27
N ALA A 304 -38.93 13.05 -23.38
CA ALA A 304 -38.86 11.77 -22.66
C ALA A 304 -37.64 10.94 -23.08
N ALA A 305 -37.30 10.86 -24.37
CA ALA A 305 -36.12 10.14 -24.85
C ALA A 305 -34.81 10.72 -24.28
N VAL A 306 -34.68 12.05 -24.26
CA VAL A 306 -33.52 12.73 -23.66
C VAL A 306 -33.45 12.46 -22.15
N PHE A 307 -34.59 12.54 -21.46
CA PHE A 307 -34.65 12.25 -20.02
C PHE A 307 -34.23 10.81 -19.69
N VAL A 308 -34.73 9.84 -20.46
CA VAL A 308 -34.36 8.42 -20.33
C VAL A 308 -32.85 8.25 -20.58
N PHE A 309 -32.32 8.84 -21.65
CA PHE A 309 -30.88 8.76 -21.96
C PHE A 309 -30.00 9.33 -20.84
N VAL A 310 -30.30 10.53 -20.34
CA VAL A 310 -29.56 11.18 -19.25
C VAL A 310 -29.64 10.36 -17.96
N SER A 311 -30.81 9.81 -17.65
CA SER A 311 -31.01 9.00 -16.44
C SER A 311 -30.20 7.70 -16.48
N PHE A 312 -30.25 6.96 -17.60
CA PHE A 312 -29.51 5.71 -17.73
C PHE A 312 -28.00 5.92 -17.87
N THR A 313 -27.55 6.97 -18.55
CA THR A 313 -26.12 7.30 -18.61
C THR A 313 -25.56 7.64 -17.24
N SER A 314 -26.31 8.39 -16.42
CA SER A 314 -25.99 8.67 -15.02
C SER A 314 -25.89 7.38 -14.19
N LEU A 315 -26.84 6.45 -14.34
CA LEU A 315 -26.83 5.17 -13.64
C LEU A 315 -25.64 4.29 -14.03
N LEU A 316 -25.32 4.19 -15.33
CA LEU A 316 -24.14 3.46 -15.81
C LEU A 316 -22.83 4.12 -15.36
N SER A 317 -22.86 5.41 -15.05
CA SER A 317 -21.71 6.13 -14.50
C SER A 317 -21.35 5.67 -13.08
N ILE A 318 -22.34 5.28 -12.27
CA ILE A 318 -22.16 4.75 -10.92
C ILE A 318 -21.41 3.41 -10.92
N ALA A 319 -21.59 2.58 -11.97
CA ALA A 319 -20.81 1.35 -12.13
C ALA A 319 -19.29 1.61 -12.22
N GLY A 320 -18.89 2.84 -12.57
CA GLY A 320 -17.51 3.38 -12.55
C GLY A 320 -16.86 3.48 -11.16
N VAL A 321 -17.67 3.57 -10.10
CA VAL A 321 -17.20 3.93 -8.75
C VAL A 321 -16.25 2.88 -8.17
N GLY A 322 -16.44 1.59 -8.48
CA GLY A 322 -15.55 0.53 -7.98
C GLY A 322 -14.10 0.67 -8.45
N ALA A 323 -13.88 1.12 -9.70
CA ALA A 323 -12.54 1.37 -10.23
C ALA A 323 -11.91 2.60 -9.55
N LEU A 324 -12.70 3.66 -9.35
CA LEU A 324 -12.27 4.86 -8.63
C LEU A 324 -11.90 4.54 -7.18
N MET A 325 -12.66 3.68 -6.49
CA MET A 325 -12.40 3.30 -5.11
C MET A 325 -11.08 2.53 -4.96
N LYS A 326 -10.74 1.67 -5.93
CA LYS A 326 -9.42 1.00 -5.97
C LYS A 326 -8.28 2.02 -6.13
N GLU A 327 -8.45 3.00 -7.00
CA GLU A 327 -7.46 4.06 -7.22
C GLU A 327 -7.29 4.95 -5.99
N ILE A 328 -8.40 5.37 -5.35
CA ILE A 328 -8.41 6.10 -4.08
C ILE A 328 -7.65 5.34 -2.99
N LYS A 329 -7.91 4.03 -2.86
CA LYS A 329 -7.22 3.19 -1.86
C LYS A 329 -5.70 3.14 -2.12
N CYS A 330 -5.28 3.09 -3.38
CA CYS A 330 -3.86 3.12 -3.75
C CYS A 330 -3.18 4.48 -3.49
N LEU A 331 -3.95 5.57 -3.48
CA LEU A 331 -3.47 6.95 -3.31
C LEU A 331 -3.64 7.48 -1.88
N GLY A 332 -4.20 6.68 -0.97
CA GLY A 332 -4.60 7.08 0.38
C GLY A 332 -3.50 7.74 1.22
N GLU A 333 -2.23 7.52 0.86
CA GLU A 333 -1.08 8.06 1.58
C GLU A 333 -0.80 9.56 1.33
N ASN A 334 -1.39 10.20 0.31
CA ASN A 334 -1.12 11.61 0.01
C ASN A 334 -2.38 12.38 -0.41
N ILE A 335 -2.90 13.22 0.48
CA ILE A 335 -4.08 14.08 0.28
C ILE A 335 -3.99 14.92 -1.02
N CYS A 336 -2.80 15.43 -1.38
CA CYS A 336 -2.63 16.15 -2.65
C CYS A 336 -2.78 15.25 -3.89
N ASN A 337 -2.30 14.00 -3.83
CA ASN A 337 -2.46 13.05 -4.93
C ASN A 337 -3.92 12.58 -5.03
N LEU A 338 -4.62 12.50 -3.89
CA LEU A 338 -6.05 12.22 -3.82
C LEU A 338 -6.88 13.35 -4.47
N ILE A 339 -6.60 14.62 -4.16
CA ILE A 339 -7.28 15.79 -4.76
C ILE A 339 -7.03 15.83 -6.28
N ILE A 340 -5.79 15.60 -6.72
CA ILE A 340 -5.43 15.56 -8.14
C ILE A 340 -6.12 14.39 -8.86
N SER A 341 -6.16 13.20 -8.25
CA SER A 341 -6.85 12.04 -8.81
C SER A 341 -8.37 12.22 -8.86
N LEU A 342 -8.97 12.87 -7.86
CA LEU A 342 -10.39 13.24 -7.89
C LEU A 342 -10.69 14.24 -9.01
N HIS A 343 -9.77 15.18 -9.26
CA HIS A 343 -9.87 16.10 -10.38
C HIS A 343 -9.69 15.38 -11.73
N ILE A 344 -8.74 14.46 -11.87
CA ILE A 344 -8.54 13.68 -13.11
C ILE A 344 -9.72 12.71 -13.34
N GLY A 345 -10.22 12.07 -12.30
CA GLY A 345 -11.39 11.19 -12.35
C GLY A 345 -12.66 11.92 -12.78
N LYS A 346 -12.91 13.12 -12.23
CA LYS A 346 -14.08 13.95 -12.57
C LYS A 346 -13.93 14.73 -13.88
N LEU A 347 -12.72 15.23 -14.21
CA LEU A 347 -12.49 16.19 -15.31
C LEU A 347 -11.95 15.56 -16.58
N TYR A 348 -11.27 14.39 -16.51
CA TYR A 348 -10.65 13.78 -17.69
C TYR A 348 -11.10 12.34 -17.94
N ILE A 349 -11.13 11.45 -16.95
CA ILE A 349 -11.43 10.03 -17.18
C ILE A 349 -12.93 9.78 -17.42
N PHE A 350 -13.81 10.44 -16.66
CA PHE A 350 -15.26 10.36 -16.92
C PHE A 350 -15.65 10.93 -18.30
N PRO A 351 -15.22 12.15 -18.69
CA PRO A 351 -15.56 12.69 -19.99
C PRO A 351 -14.76 12.11 -21.15
N LEU A 352 -13.47 11.70 -21.04
CA LEU A 352 -12.80 10.98 -22.15
C LEU A 352 -13.41 9.61 -22.41
N ASN A 353 -13.91 8.93 -21.38
CA ASN A 353 -14.69 7.73 -21.59
C ASN A 353 -16.01 8.08 -22.28
N ALA A 354 -16.68 9.17 -21.93
CA ALA A 354 -17.94 9.58 -22.55
C ALA A 354 -17.80 10.20 -23.95
N LEU A 355 -16.65 10.79 -24.28
CA LEU A 355 -16.40 11.57 -25.51
C LEU A 355 -16.67 10.79 -26.81
N PRO A 356 -16.17 9.56 -27.01
CA PRO A 356 -16.55 8.80 -28.19
C PRO A 356 -18.05 8.48 -28.22
N TYR A 357 -18.72 8.37 -27.07
CA TYR A 357 -20.16 8.02 -26.98
C TYR A 357 -21.08 9.22 -27.20
N GLU A 358 -20.71 10.39 -26.67
CA GLU A 358 -21.33 11.69 -26.94
C GLU A 358 -21.18 12.05 -28.42
N VAL A 359 -20.03 11.74 -29.04
CA VAL A 359 -19.80 11.95 -30.48
C VAL A 359 -20.58 10.94 -31.32
N ILE A 360 -20.64 9.65 -30.97
CA ILE A 360 -21.45 8.66 -31.70
C ILE A 360 -22.94 8.98 -31.59
N PHE A 361 -23.42 9.37 -30.41
CA PHE A 361 -24.80 9.80 -30.20
C PHE A 361 -25.09 11.11 -30.94
N GLY A 362 -24.17 12.08 -30.89
CA GLY A 362 -24.25 13.32 -31.64
C GLY A 362 -24.28 13.10 -33.15
N VAL A 363 -23.44 12.21 -33.67
CA VAL A 363 -23.42 11.79 -35.09
C VAL A 363 -24.70 11.04 -35.46
N TYR A 364 -25.23 10.18 -34.59
CA TYR A 364 -26.48 9.46 -34.83
C TYR A 364 -27.70 10.39 -34.80
N MET A 365 -27.74 11.35 -33.87
CA MET A 365 -28.75 12.40 -33.81
C MET A 365 -28.65 13.33 -35.02
N LEU A 366 -27.45 13.77 -35.40
CA LEU A 366 -27.23 14.58 -36.60
C LEU A 366 -27.59 13.82 -37.88
N ALA A 367 -27.26 12.53 -37.96
CA ALA A 367 -27.64 11.68 -39.09
C ALA A 367 -29.16 11.45 -39.14
N SER A 368 -29.82 11.28 -37.98
CA SER A 368 -31.27 11.16 -37.88
C SER A 368 -31.96 12.47 -38.30
N ILE A 369 -31.48 13.62 -37.81
CA ILE A 369 -31.96 14.96 -38.16
C ILE A 369 -31.72 15.26 -39.65
N MET A 370 -30.53 14.94 -40.21
CA MET A 370 -30.25 15.14 -41.63
C MET A 370 -31.10 14.22 -42.51
N LYS A 371 -31.27 12.95 -42.14
CA LYS A 371 -32.13 12.02 -42.87
C LYS A 371 -33.59 12.49 -42.85
N HIS A 372 -34.04 13.05 -41.73
CA HIS A 372 -35.37 13.65 -41.56
C HIS A 372 -35.54 14.93 -42.37
N TRP A 373 -34.51 15.78 -42.46
CA TRP A 373 -34.52 17.01 -43.25
C TRP A 373 -34.53 16.73 -44.77
N ILE A 374 -33.77 15.73 -45.21
CA ILE A 374 -33.75 15.28 -46.63
C ILE A 374 -35.11 14.67 -47.02
N LEU A 375 -35.73 13.87 -46.15
CA LEU A 375 -37.07 13.32 -46.38
C LEU A 375 -38.17 14.40 -46.36
N SER A 376 -38.02 15.44 -45.54
CA SER A 376 -38.92 16.60 -45.51
C SER A 376 -38.84 17.45 -46.78
N GLN A 377 -37.68 17.54 -47.44
CA GLN A 377 -37.52 18.23 -48.73
C GLN A 377 -38.01 17.40 -49.92
N SER A 378 -38.06 16.07 -49.79
CA SER A 378 -38.58 15.18 -50.84
C SER A 378 -40.12 15.10 -50.88
N ASN A 379 -40.80 15.57 -49.84
CA ASN A 379 -42.27 15.53 -49.70
C ASN A 379 -42.93 16.93 -49.84
N SER A 380 -42.15 17.94 -50.22
CA SER A 380 -42.61 19.27 -50.69
C SER A 380 -42.35 19.40 -52.18
#